data_AF-A0A2J5NME1-F1
#
_entry.id   AF-A0A2J5NME1-F1
#
_cell.length_a   1.000
_cell.length_b   1.000
_cell.length_c   1.000
_cell.angle_alpha   90.00
_cell.angle_beta   90.00
_cell.angle_gamma   90.00
#
_symmetry.space_group_name_H-M   'P 1'
#
loop_
_entity.id
_entity.type
_entity.pdbx_description
1 polymer ?
#
loop_
_entity_poly.entity_id
_entity_poly.type
_entity_poly.pdbx_seq_one_letter_code
_entity_poly.pdbx_strand_id
1 'polypeptide(L)'
;FEATQSEDPDLASQADVRFHLAIAEASHNVVLLQTMRGFFDLLQSSVKESRQRMYLVPPVFARLTEQHQAVMEAIIAGDPEGARQAMMAHLGFVHATIKRFDEDQARQARITRLPGDHNENSRENL
;
A
#
# COMPACT_ATOMS: atom_id res chain seq x y z
N PHE A 1 -0.23 -17.99 5.06
CA PHE A 1 0.11 -16.56 5.20
C PHE A 1 1.60 -16.26 4.97
N GLU A 2 2.46 -17.25 4.75
CA GLU A 2 3.90 -17.01 4.44
C GLU A 2 4.15 -16.24 3.14
N ALA A 3 3.22 -16.28 2.16
CA ALA A 3 3.39 -15.57 0.89
C ALA A 3 3.34 -14.03 1.01
N THR A 4 2.68 -13.48 2.04
CA THR A 4 2.74 -12.04 2.35
C THR A 4 4.00 -11.67 3.13
N GLN A 5 4.80 -12.64 3.60
CA GLN A 5 6.10 -12.46 4.26
C GLN A 5 7.28 -12.60 3.27
N SER A 6 7.00 -12.76 1.98
CA SER A 6 8.02 -12.80 0.93
C SER A 6 8.77 -11.47 0.84
N GLU A 7 10.11 -11.52 0.80
CA GLU A 7 10.96 -10.35 0.54
C GLU A 7 10.78 -9.79 -0.89
N ASP A 8 10.16 -10.57 -1.79
CA ASP A 8 9.77 -10.12 -3.12
C ASP A 8 8.45 -9.31 -3.07
N PRO A 9 8.49 -8.00 -3.38
CA PRO A 9 7.31 -7.13 -3.35
C PRO A 9 6.23 -7.50 -4.36
N ASP A 10 6.58 -8.14 -5.48
CA ASP A 10 5.59 -8.58 -6.47
C ASP A 10 4.81 -9.78 -5.94
N LEU A 11 5.50 -10.75 -5.32
CA LEU A 11 4.85 -11.89 -4.66
C LEU A 11 3.97 -11.45 -3.49
N ALA A 12 4.45 -10.52 -2.65
CA ALA A 12 3.67 -9.95 -1.55
C ALA A 12 2.42 -9.21 -2.07
N SER A 13 2.57 -8.40 -3.13
CA SER A 13 1.44 -7.72 -3.76
C SER A 13 0.43 -8.68 -4.39
N GLN A 14 0.87 -9.80 -4.97
CA GLN A 14 -0.04 -10.81 -5.50
C GLN A 14 -0.77 -11.55 -4.37
N ALA A 15 -0.08 -11.83 -3.26
CA ALA A 15 -0.67 -12.46 -2.09
C ALA A 15 -1.75 -11.59 -1.44
N ASP A 16 -1.53 -10.27 -1.37
CA ASP A 16 -2.51 -9.27 -0.92
C ASP A 16 -3.81 -9.33 -1.76
N VAL A 17 -3.68 -9.31 -3.08
CA VAL A 17 -4.83 -9.41 -4.00
C VAL A 17 -5.61 -10.71 -3.77
N ARG A 18 -4.90 -11.84 -3.66
CA ARG A 18 -5.54 -13.14 -3.41
C ARG A 18 -6.26 -13.17 -2.05
N PHE A 19 -5.67 -12.59 -1.02
CA PHE A 19 -6.28 -12.49 0.31
C PHE A 19 -7.61 -11.72 0.26
N HIS A 20 -7.59 -10.55 -0.37
CA HIS A 20 -8.79 -9.72 -0.53
C HIS A 20 -9.89 -10.41 -1.35
N LEU A 21 -9.53 -11.09 -2.45
CA LEU A 21 -10.49 -11.85 -3.25
C LEU A 21 -11.06 -13.05 -2.49
N ALA A 22 -10.25 -13.74 -1.68
CA ALA A 22 -10.71 -14.87 -0.86
C ALA A 22 -11.75 -14.43 0.17
N ILE A 23 -11.58 -13.27 0.83
CA ILE A 23 -12.58 -12.71 1.74
C ILE A 23 -13.87 -12.39 0.99
N ALA A 24 -13.77 -11.77 -0.18
CA ALA A 24 -14.94 -11.42 -0.99
C ALA A 24 -15.72 -12.66 -1.43
N GLU A 25 -15.01 -13.72 -1.83
CA GLU A 25 -15.61 -15.01 -2.19
C GLU A 25 -16.29 -15.67 -0.99
N ALA A 26 -15.62 -15.70 0.17
CA ALA A 26 -16.15 -16.25 1.42
C ALA A 26 -17.39 -15.48 1.94
N SER A 27 -17.55 -14.20 1.57
CA SER A 27 -18.74 -13.42 1.91
C SER A 27 -20.01 -13.84 1.16
N HIS A 28 -19.87 -14.68 0.12
CA HIS A 28 -20.94 -15.06 -0.81
C HIS A 28 -21.67 -13.87 -1.45
N ASN A 29 -21.02 -12.70 -1.50
CA ASN A 29 -21.53 -11.51 -2.16
C ASN A 29 -20.91 -11.38 -3.57
N VAL A 30 -21.63 -11.88 -4.57
CA VAL A 30 -21.17 -11.89 -5.97
C VAL A 30 -20.89 -10.47 -6.51
N VAL A 31 -21.68 -9.48 -6.09
CA VAL A 31 -21.48 -8.08 -6.50
C VAL A 31 -20.15 -7.55 -5.95
N LEU A 32 -19.85 -7.82 -4.68
CA LEU A 32 -18.58 -7.44 -4.05
C LEU A 32 -17.40 -8.12 -4.75
N LEU A 33 -17.48 -9.43 -4.98
CA LEU A 33 -16.43 -10.18 -5.65
C LEU A 33 -16.14 -9.63 -7.05
N GLN A 34 -17.18 -9.38 -7.86
CA GLN A 34 -17.03 -8.85 -9.21
C GLN A 34 -16.47 -7.43 -9.22
N THR A 35 -16.90 -6.60 -8.26
CA THR A 35 -16.38 -5.24 -8.08
C THR A 35 -14.89 -5.27 -7.75
N MET A 36 -14.47 -6.14 -6.82
CA MET A 36 -13.06 -6.24 -6.43
C MET A 36 -12.17 -6.76 -7.56
N ARG A 37 -12.63 -7.74 -8.36
CA ARG A 37 -11.93 -8.18 -9.57
C ARG A 37 -11.72 -7.03 -10.55
N GLY A 38 -12.81 -6.32 -10.88
CA GLY A 38 -12.74 -5.15 -11.76
C GLY A 38 -11.79 -4.06 -11.25
N PHE A 39 -11.78 -3.79 -9.95
CA PHE A 39 -10.84 -2.84 -9.35
C PHE A 39 -9.39 -3.32 -9.42
N PHE A 40 -9.10 -4.58 -9.12
CA PHE A 40 -7.74 -5.09 -9.23
C PHE A 40 -7.23 -5.08 -10.68
N ASP A 41 -8.10 -5.34 -11.65
CA ASP A 41 -7.78 -5.29 -13.08
C ASP A 41 -7.57 -3.85 -13.59
N LEU A 42 -8.45 -2.91 -13.23
CA LEU A 42 -8.34 -1.50 -13.64
C LEU A 42 -7.17 -0.77 -12.97
N LEU A 43 -6.85 -1.15 -11.74
CA LEU A 43 -5.81 -0.51 -10.93
C LEU A 43 -4.43 -1.20 -11.08
N GLN A 44 -4.28 -2.08 -12.09
CA GLN A 44 -3.11 -2.94 -12.28
C GLN A 44 -1.77 -2.20 -12.46
N SER A 45 -1.75 -0.93 -12.85
CA SER A 45 -0.51 -0.14 -12.91
C SER A 45 -0.35 0.73 -11.66
N SER A 46 -1.22 1.72 -11.47
CA SER A 46 -1.06 2.74 -10.41
C SER A 46 -1.14 2.19 -8.98
N VAL A 47 -2.06 1.26 -8.69
CA VAL A 47 -2.18 0.69 -7.33
C VAL A 47 -1.25 -0.50 -7.15
N LYS A 48 -0.92 -1.24 -8.21
CA LYS A 48 0.15 -2.24 -8.16
C LYS A 48 1.48 -1.59 -7.79
N GLU A 49 1.88 -0.52 -8.46
CA GLU A 49 3.09 0.24 -8.15
C GLU A 49 3.06 0.79 -6.72
N SER A 50 1.93 1.36 -6.30
CA SER A 50 1.78 1.88 -4.94
C SER A 50 1.86 0.79 -3.86
N ARG A 51 1.28 -0.39 -4.09
CA ARG A 51 1.41 -1.56 -3.20
C ARG A 51 2.83 -2.10 -3.17
N GLN A 52 3.47 -2.28 -4.33
CA GLN A 52 4.87 -2.71 -4.40
C GLN A 52 5.78 -1.74 -3.63
N ARG A 53 5.58 -0.42 -3.78
CA ARG A 53 6.30 0.60 -3.01
C ARG A 53 6.09 0.46 -1.49
N MET A 54 4.89 0.13 -1.03
CA MET A 54 4.64 -0.12 0.40
C MET A 54 5.39 -1.34 0.92
N TYR A 55 5.41 -2.42 0.14
CA TYR A 55 6.11 -3.65 0.51
C TYR A 55 7.63 -3.51 0.44
N LEU A 56 8.16 -2.49 -0.25
CA LEU A 56 9.58 -2.12 -0.21
C LEU A 56 10.00 -1.38 1.07
N VAL A 57 9.06 -0.90 1.90
CA VAL A 57 9.35 -0.18 3.13
C VAL A 57 9.11 -1.10 4.34
N PRO A 58 10.17 -1.64 4.99
CA PRO A 58 10.03 -2.66 6.03
C PRO A 58 9.05 -2.34 7.17
N PRO A 59 9.02 -1.13 7.76
CA PRO A 59 8.05 -0.82 8.82
C PRO A 59 6.60 -0.73 8.31
N VAL A 60 6.38 -0.40 7.03
CA VAL A 60 5.04 -0.40 6.42
C VAL A 60 4.62 -1.84 6.14
N PHE A 61 5.53 -2.67 5.60
CA PHE A 61 5.33 -4.09 5.36
C PHE A 61 4.88 -4.85 6.62
N ALA A 62 5.60 -4.69 7.73
CA ALA A 62 5.28 -5.35 8.99
C ALA A 62 3.88 -4.97 9.47
N ARG A 63 3.55 -3.68 9.39
CA ARG A 63 2.24 -3.17 9.83
C ARG A 63 1.08 -3.63 8.94
N LEU A 64 1.29 -3.75 7.63
CA LEU A 64 0.27 -4.33 6.72
C LEU A 64 0.01 -5.78 7.08
N THR A 65 1.06 -6.54 7.36
CA THR A 65 0.95 -7.95 7.76
C THR A 65 0.15 -8.11 9.05
N GLU A 66 0.44 -7.30 10.07
CA GLU A 66 -0.33 -7.28 11.33
C GLU A 66 -1.82 -6.95 11.09
N GLN A 67 -2.11 -5.97 10.22
CA GLN A 67 -3.48 -5.59 9.89
C GLN A 67 -4.25 -6.69 9.16
N HIS A 68 -3.61 -7.37 8.19
CA HIS A 68 -4.23 -8.51 7.52
C HIS A 68 -4.49 -9.66 8.48
N GLN A 69 -3.56 -9.91 9.40
CA GLN A 69 -3.73 -10.94 10.42
C GLN A 69 -4.92 -10.62 11.34
N ALA A 70 -5.05 -9.38 11.81
CA ALA A 70 -6.20 -8.95 12.62
C ALA A 70 -7.55 -9.13 11.88
N VAL A 71 -7.60 -8.81 10.58
CA VAL A 71 -8.79 -9.07 9.75
C VAL A 71 -9.10 -10.56 9.70
N MET A 72 -8.10 -11.39 9.40
CA MET A 72 -8.28 -12.84 9.32
C MET A 72 -8.78 -13.42 10.65
N GLU A 73 -8.15 -13.04 11.76
CA GLU A 73 -8.49 -13.54 13.10
C GLU A 73 -9.94 -13.21 13.46
N ALA A 74 -10.40 -11.99 13.17
CA ALA A 74 -11.80 -11.60 13.39
C ALA A 74 -12.78 -12.41 12.51
N ILE A 75 -12.42 -12.66 11.24
CA ILE A 75 -13.23 -13.50 10.34
C ILE A 75 -13.31 -14.95 10.85
N ILE A 76 -12.17 -15.54 11.24
CA ILE A 76 -12.12 -16.91 11.77
C ILE A 76 -12.90 -17.03 13.08
N ALA A 77 -12.84 -16.01 13.94
CA ALA A 77 -13.60 -15.95 15.18
C ALA A 77 -15.12 -15.77 14.95
N GLY A 78 -15.56 -15.50 13.72
CA GLY A 78 -16.97 -15.21 13.42
C GLY A 78 -17.43 -13.86 13.98
N ASP A 79 -16.52 -12.89 14.14
CA ASP A 79 -16.83 -11.53 14.59
C ASP A 79 -16.94 -10.57 13.39
N PRO A 80 -18.16 -10.36 12.84
CA PRO A 80 -18.34 -9.50 11.68
C PRO A 80 -18.04 -8.04 11.96
N GLU A 81 -18.29 -7.56 13.18
CA GLU A 81 -18.05 -6.17 13.55
C GLU A 81 -16.57 -5.91 13.75
N GLY A 82 -15.85 -6.83 14.41
CA GLY A 82 -14.40 -6.79 14.50
C GLY A 82 -13.72 -6.85 13.13
N ALA A 83 -14.17 -7.73 12.24
CA ALA A 83 -13.65 -7.83 10.88
C ALA A 83 -13.86 -6.52 10.10
N ARG A 84 -15.05 -5.91 10.24
CA ARG A 84 -15.37 -4.61 9.63
C ARG A 84 -14.46 -3.51 10.15
N GLN A 85 -14.27 -3.42 11.47
CA GLN A 85 -13.41 -2.40 12.08
C GLN A 85 -11.94 -2.57 11.66
N ALA A 86 -11.43 -3.80 11.67
CA ALA A 86 -10.06 -4.11 11.24
C ALA A 86 -9.83 -3.75 9.77
N MET A 87 -10.77 -4.08 8.87
CA MET A 87 -10.68 -3.74 7.45
C MET A 87 -10.74 -2.22 7.23
N MET A 88 -11.60 -1.51 7.95
CA MET A 88 -11.66 -0.04 7.87
C MET A 88 -10.36 0.62 8.32
N ALA A 89 -9.75 0.12 9.42
CA ALA A 89 -8.45 0.58 9.89
C ALA A 89 -7.34 0.30 8.86
N HIS A 90 -7.36 -0.88 8.24
CA HIS A 90 -6.45 -1.26 7.17
C HIS A 90 -6.54 -0.30 5.96
N LEU A 91 -7.74 -0.09 5.43
CA LEU A 91 -7.96 0.82 4.29
C LEU A 91 -7.54 2.26 4.62
N GLY A 92 -7.82 2.73 5.83
CA GLY A 92 -7.38 4.05 6.29
C GLY A 92 -5.85 4.18 6.35
N PHE A 93 -5.15 3.15 6.83
CA PHE A 93 -3.69 3.11 6.87
C PHE A 93 -3.08 3.09 5.45
N VAL A 94 -3.61 2.25 4.56
CA VAL A 94 -3.18 2.19 3.15
C VAL A 94 -3.35 3.55 2.49
N HIS A 95 -4.53 4.17 2.62
CA HIS A 95 -4.80 5.49 2.06
C HIS A 95 -3.81 6.55 2.54
N ALA A 96 -3.58 6.64 3.86
CA ALA A 96 -2.64 7.60 4.44
C ALA A 96 -1.19 7.36 3.95
N THR A 97 -0.81 6.10 3.77
CA THR A 97 0.53 5.72 3.31
C THR A 97 0.75 6.07 1.83
N ILE A 98 -0.23 5.81 0.95
CA ILE A 98 -0.17 6.23 -0.47
C ILE A 98 0.00 7.75 -0.54
N LYS A 99 -0.88 8.48 0.15
CA LYS A 99 -0.86 9.95 0.15
C LYS A 99 0.49 10.49 0.58
N ARG A 100 1.08 9.93 1.64
CA ARG A 100 2.40 10.33 2.13
C ARG A 100 3.50 10.08 1.08
N PHE A 101 3.50 8.92 0.44
CA PHE A 101 4.49 8.61 -0.61
C PHE A 101 4.38 9.55 -1.80
N ASP A 102 3.16 9.89 -2.22
CA ASP A 102 2.95 10.82 -3.34
C ASP A 102 3.40 12.25 -2.96
N GLU A 103 3.13 12.70 -1.73
CA GLU A 103 3.61 13.98 -1.20
C GLU A 103 5.14 14.05 -1.11
N ASP A 104 5.77 12.98 -0.62
CA ASP A 104 7.23 12.88 -0.50
C ASP A 104 7.90 12.86 -1.88
N GLN A 105 7.33 12.16 -2.85
CA GLN A 105 7.79 12.17 -4.24
C GLN A 105 7.66 13.58 -4.86
N ALA A 106 6.53 14.25 -4.66
CA ALA A 106 6.33 15.62 -5.13
C ALA A 106 7.31 16.61 -4.47
N ARG A 107 7.65 16.41 -3.19
CA ARG A 107 8.67 17.19 -2.47
C ARG A 107 10.06 16.98 -3.08
N GLN A 108 10.47 15.73 -3.30
CA GLN A 108 11.77 15.38 -3.89
C GLN A 108 11.92 15.95 -5.32
N ALA A 109 10.87 15.85 -6.14
CA ALA A 109 10.86 16.41 -7.48
C ALA A 109 11.02 17.93 -7.50
N ARG A 110 10.45 18.63 -6.50
CA ARG A 110 10.63 20.09 -6.33
C ARG A 110 12.07 20.44 -5.93
N ILE A 111 12.65 19.74 -4.96
CA ILE A 111 14.02 19.98 -4.48
C ILE A 111 15.03 19.75 -5.62
N THR A 112 14.88 18.67 -6.38
CA THR A 112 15.79 18.31 -7.49
C THR A 112 15.73 19.30 -8.66
N ARG A 113 14.66 20.10 -8.77
CA ARG A 113 14.46 21.11 -9.83
C ARG A 113 14.97 22.51 -9.46
N LEU A 114 15.37 22.75 -8.20
CA LEU A 114 16.01 24.01 -7.83
C LEU A 114 17.48 23.98 -8.30
N PRO A 115 17.92 24.89 -9.18
CA PRO A 115 19.34 25.07 -9.44
C PRO A 115 20.00 25.52 -8.13
N GLY A 116 21.06 24.84 -7.70
CA GLY A 116 21.88 25.31 -6.60
C GLY A 116 22.37 26.72 -6.94
N ASP A 117 22.12 27.66 -6.04
CA ASP A 117 22.72 28.99 -6.06
C ASP A 117 24.22 28.83 -5.75
N HIS A 118 24.97 28.34 -6.74
CA HIS A 118 26.42 28.45 -6.77
C HIS A 118 26.76 29.89 -7.11
N ASN A 119 26.51 30.78 -6.16
CA ASN A 119 27.18 32.06 -6.08
C ASN A 119 28.60 31.79 -5.56
N GLU A 120 29.43 31.20 -6.43
CA GLU A 120 30.88 31.20 -6.24
C GLU A 120 31.36 32.64 -6.37
N ASN A 121 31.49 33.24 -5.19
CA ASN A 121 32.33 34.35 -4.80
C ASN A 121 33.63 34.45 -5.64
N SER A 122 33.57 34.99 -6.86
CA SER A 122 34.72 35.59 -7.54
C SER A 122 35.00 36.94 -6.89
N ARG A 123 35.57 36.87 -5.68
CA ARG A 123 36.48 37.91 -5.22
C ARG A 123 37.83 37.67 -5.89
N GLU A 124 38.48 38.77 -6.27
CA GLU A 124 39.88 38.91 -6.69
C GLU A 124 40.20 38.57 -8.15
N ASN A 125 40.28 39.60 -9.00
CA ASN A 125 41.58 40.21 -9.36
C ASN A 125 41.44 41.26 -10.48
N LEU A 126 41.95 42.46 -10.18
CA LEU A 126 42.48 43.52 -11.06
C LEU A 126 41.49 44.37 -11.88
#